data_AF-A0A6A5KHJ1-F1
#
_entry.id   AF-A0A6A5KHJ1-F1
#
_cell.length_a   1.000
_cell.length_b   1.000
_cell.length_c   1.000
_cell.angle_alpha   90.00
_cell.angle_beta   90.00
_cell.angle_gamma   90.00
#
_symmetry.space_group_name_H-M   'P 1'
#
loop_
_entity.id
_entity.type
_entity.pdbx_description
1 polymer ?
#
loop_
_entity_poly.entity_id
_entity_poly.type
_entity_poly.pdbx_seq_one_letter_code
_entity_poly.pdbx_strand_id
1 'polypeptide(L)'
;MRIETCYFCSSPVYPSKGITFVRNDAKAFRFCKSKCHKNFKMKRNPRKLAWTKSFRRAHGKEMTVDSTLTFAQRRNVPVRYNRDLVQTTIQAMSRVSEIRARRERAFYKARMRGNKQRQREEDRKLVEENQHLLPPSERWAKEELEQQEMEVDAQKVKEKVAARRKELEAEESDLESELGETLPKTKSKRKLKMKVGGGVEAMDVDE
;
A
#
# COMPACT_ATOMS: atom_id res chain seq x y z
N MET A 1 -18.88 24.17 18.38
CA MET A 1 -18.65 24.40 16.94
C MET A 1 -18.59 23.04 16.22
N ARG A 2 -19.28 22.84 15.08
CA ARG A 2 -19.31 21.55 14.36
C ARG A 2 -18.73 21.70 12.96
N ILE A 3 -17.81 20.82 12.60
CA ILE A 3 -17.36 20.66 11.21
C ILE A 3 -18.31 19.70 10.52
N GLU A 4 -18.88 20.14 9.41
CA GLU A 4 -19.83 19.33 8.65
C GLU A 4 -19.19 18.75 7.40
N THR A 5 -19.81 17.72 6.84
CA THR A 5 -19.36 17.12 5.58
C THR A 5 -20.20 17.67 4.43
N CYS A 6 -19.53 18.16 3.38
CA CYS A 6 -20.23 18.59 2.17
C CYS A 6 -20.97 17.42 1.52
N TYR A 7 -22.22 17.67 1.11
CA TYR A 7 -23.06 16.66 0.46
C TYR A 7 -22.46 16.11 -0.84
N PHE A 8 -21.79 16.96 -1.63
CA PHE A 8 -21.28 16.58 -2.95
C PHE A 8 -19.83 16.07 -2.92
N CYS A 9 -18.93 16.84 -2.30
CA CYS A 9 -17.48 16.58 -2.28
C CYS A 9 -17.06 15.67 -1.11
N SER A 10 -17.88 15.54 -0.06
CA SER A 10 -17.54 14.96 1.26
C SER A 10 -16.34 15.59 1.95
N SER A 11 -15.86 16.75 1.49
CA SER A 11 -14.84 17.55 2.19
C SER A 11 -15.43 18.23 3.42
N PRO A 12 -14.59 18.57 4.42
CA PRO A 12 -15.03 19.32 5.58
C PRO A 12 -15.53 20.72 5.19
N VAL A 13 -16.60 21.15 5.85
CA VAL A 13 -17.21 22.48 5.79
C VAL A 13 -17.06 23.08 7.16
N TYR A 14 -16.16 24.07 7.25
CA TYR A 14 -15.97 24.85 8.46
C TYR A 14 -17.12 25.85 8.63
N PRO A 15 -17.38 26.30 9.86
CA PRO A 15 -18.36 27.36 10.12
C PRO A 15 -18.10 28.58 9.25
N SER A 16 -19.18 29.30 8.91
CA SER A 16 -19.21 30.45 7.98
C SER A 16 -18.70 30.19 6.55
N LYS A 17 -18.28 28.96 6.20
CA LYS A 17 -17.85 28.61 4.85
C LYS A 17 -18.93 27.85 4.10
N GLY A 18 -18.99 28.10 2.79
CA GLY A 18 -19.87 27.37 1.89
C GLY A 18 -21.29 27.91 1.85
N ILE A 19 -22.22 27.08 1.37
CA ILE A 19 -23.63 27.43 1.21
C ILE A 19 -24.46 26.27 1.74
N THR A 20 -25.55 26.57 2.45
CA THR A 20 -26.55 25.58 2.86
C THR A 20 -27.82 25.79 2.05
N PHE A 21 -28.28 24.75 1.37
CA PHE A 21 -29.55 24.72 0.66
C PHE A 21 -30.53 23.86 1.44
N VAL A 22 -31.66 24.43 1.85
CA VAL A 22 -32.74 23.70 2.52
C VAL A 22 -33.82 23.43 1.47
N ARG A 23 -34.14 22.16 1.28
CA ARG A 23 -35.23 21.74 0.38
C ARG A 23 -36.53 21.63 1.16
N ASN A 24 -37.67 21.69 0.46
CA ASN A 24 -39.02 21.63 1.03
C ASN A 24 -39.27 20.40 1.93
N ASP A 25 -38.52 19.29 1.76
CA ASP A 25 -38.58 18.11 2.65
C ASP A 25 -37.78 18.28 3.95
N ALA A 26 -37.50 19.52 4.36
CA ALA A 26 -36.66 19.90 5.48
C ALA A 26 -35.22 19.33 5.45
N LYS A 27 -34.74 18.82 4.31
CA LYS A 27 -33.36 18.34 4.17
C LYS A 27 -32.41 19.49 3.90
N ALA A 28 -31.44 19.66 4.78
CA ALA A 28 -30.35 20.60 4.62
C ALA A 28 -29.17 19.97 3.87
N PHE A 29 -28.84 20.53 2.72
CA PHE A 29 -27.66 20.17 1.93
C PHE A 29 -26.58 21.23 2.12
N ARG A 30 -25.47 20.86 2.78
CA ARG A 30 -24.32 21.75 2.95
C ARG A 30 -23.28 21.54 1.86
N PHE A 31 -22.76 22.63 1.31
CA PHE A 31 -21.78 22.60 0.22
C PHE A 31 -20.48 23.30 0.60
N CYS A 32 -19.34 22.67 0.31
CA CYS A 32 -18.00 23.19 0.59
C CYS A 32 -17.67 24.46 -0.22
N LYS A 33 -18.05 24.49 -1.51
CA LYS A 33 -17.73 25.57 -2.47
C LYS A 33 -18.83 25.72 -3.52
N SER A 34 -18.85 26.85 -4.24
CA SER A 34 -19.79 27.12 -5.34
C SER A 34 -19.78 26.04 -6.42
N LYS A 35 -18.62 25.43 -6.73
CA LYS A 35 -18.49 24.27 -7.64
C LYS A 35 -19.43 23.12 -7.28
N CYS A 36 -19.50 22.77 -5.99
CA CYS A 36 -20.35 21.67 -5.51
C CYS A 36 -21.83 22.03 -5.60
N HIS A 37 -22.15 23.27 -5.23
CA HIS A 37 -23.52 23.78 -5.30
C HIS A 37 -24.03 23.86 -6.76
N LYS A 38 -23.22 24.36 -7.70
CA LYS A 38 -23.55 24.40 -9.13
C LYS A 38 -23.74 23.00 -9.71
N ASN A 39 -22.85 22.05 -9.40
CA ASN A 39 -23.00 20.66 -9.85
C ASN A 39 -24.26 19.99 -9.29
N PHE A 40 -24.61 20.28 -8.04
CA PHE A 40 -25.86 19.82 -7.44
C PHE A 40 -27.08 20.40 -8.15
N LYS A 41 -27.09 21.71 -8.45
CA LYS A 41 -28.15 22.36 -9.24
C LYS A 41 -28.29 21.76 -10.64
N MET A 42 -27.16 21.41 -11.28
CA MET A 42 -27.12 20.70 -12.56
C MET A 42 -27.52 19.21 -12.44
N LYS A 43 -27.97 18.75 -11.26
CA LYS A 43 -28.37 17.36 -10.99
C LYS A 43 -27.30 16.32 -11.34
N ARG A 44 -26.01 16.69 -11.29
CA ARG A 44 -24.91 15.76 -11.56
C ARG A 44 -24.81 14.75 -10.41
N ASN A 45 -24.64 13.46 -10.73
CA ASN A 45 -24.50 12.43 -9.71
C ASN A 45 -23.04 12.38 -9.19
N PRO A 46 -22.77 12.68 -7.90
CA PRO A 46 -21.40 12.68 -7.37
C PRO A 46 -20.69 11.33 -7.53
N ARG A 47 -21.43 10.20 -7.54
CA ARG A 47 -20.84 8.86 -7.75
C ARG A 47 -20.23 8.66 -9.13
N LYS A 48 -20.57 9.50 -10.12
CA LYS A 48 -19.99 9.48 -11.48
C LYS A 48 -18.85 10.48 -11.67
N LEU A 49 -18.61 11.38 -10.71
CA LEU A 49 -17.57 12.42 -10.84
C LEU A 49 -16.28 11.98 -10.12
N ALA A 50 -15.24 11.72 -10.92
CA ALA A 50 -13.98 11.10 -10.50
C ALA A 50 -13.26 11.75 -9.30
N TRP A 51 -13.43 13.06 -9.12
CA TRP A 51 -12.76 13.84 -8.07
C TRP A 51 -13.46 13.77 -6.71
N THR A 52 -14.71 13.28 -6.64
CA THR A 52 -15.46 13.22 -5.37
C THR A 52 -15.04 12.02 -4.53
N LYS A 53 -15.16 12.13 -3.21
CA LYS A 53 -14.97 10.99 -2.30
C LYS A 53 -15.99 9.87 -2.55
N SER A 54 -17.23 10.21 -2.89
CA SER A 54 -18.29 9.25 -3.21
C SER A 54 -17.92 8.35 -4.40
N PHE A 55 -17.40 8.93 -5.49
CA PHE A 55 -16.86 8.15 -6.62
C PHE A 55 -15.70 7.27 -6.16
N ARG A 56 -14.74 7.84 -5.43
CA ARG A 56 -13.54 7.11 -5.01
C ARG A 56 -13.87 5.89 -4.15
N ARG A 57 -14.86 5.99 -3.25
CA ARG A 57 -15.36 4.86 -2.45
C ARG A 57 -16.06 3.81 -3.30
N ALA A 58 -16.93 4.22 -4.22
CA ALA A 58 -17.65 3.29 -5.09
C ALA A 58 -16.72 2.51 -6.06
N HIS A 59 -15.63 3.14 -6.51
CA HIS A 59 -14.66 2.55 -7.43
C HIS A 59 -13.45 1.92 -6.71
N GLY A 60 -13.54 1.61 -5.42
CA GLY A 60 -12.47 0.94 -4.68
C GLY A 60 -11.15 1.73 -4.58
N LYS A 61 -11.19 3.06 -4.76
CA LYS A 61 -10.01 3.92 -4.66
C LYS A 61 -9.65 4.32 -3.23
N GLU A 62 -10.53 4.05 -2.28
CA GLU A 62 -10.37 4.31 -0.85
C GLU A 62 -10.77 3.09 -0.03
N MET A 63 -10.20 2.98 1.16
CA MET A 63 -10.60 1.98 2.15
C MET A 63 -12.00 2.34 2.68
N THR A 64 -12.99 1.49 2.41
CA THR A 64 -14.40 1.72 2.77
C THR A 64 -14.82 0.98 4.04
N VAL A 65 -14.32 -0.23 4.25
CA VAL A 65 -14.66 -1.09 5.39
C VAL A 65 -13.41 -1.20 6.28
N ASP A 66 -13.37 -0.42 7.35
CA ASP A 66 -12.29 -0.47 8.34
C ASP A 66 -12.81 -0.15 9.74
N SER A 67 -12.22 -0.80 10.76
CA SER A 67 -12.60 -0.58 12.15
C SER A 67 -12.27 0.84 12.63
N THR A 68 -11.30 1.53 12.04
CA THR A 68 -10.99 2.92 12.41
C THR A 68 -12.12 3.90 12.06
N LEU A 69 -13.00 3.55 11.11
CA LEU A 69 -14.08 4.42 10.65
C LEU A 69 -15.30 4.41 11.59
N THR A 70 -15.46 3.38 12.42
CA THR A 70 -16.60 3.25 13.35
C THR A 70 -16.55 4.30 14.48
N PHE A 71 -15.34 4.72 14.88
CA PHE A 71 -15.14 5.75 15.90
C PHE A 71 -15.74 7.12 15.54
N ALA A 72 -16.00 7.39 14.25
CA ALA A 72 -16.57 8.66 13.77
C ALA A 72 -18.11 8.70 13.80
N GLN A 73 -18.77 7.71 14.40
CA GLN A 73 -20.24 7.63 14.46
C GLN A 73 -20.85 8.82 15.20
N ARG A 74 -22.00 9.31 14.70
CA ARG A 74 -22.80 10.34 15.38
C ARG A 74 -23.47 9.72 16.61
N ARG A 75 -23.18 10.27 17.80
CA ARG A 75 -23.86 9.91 19.05
C ARG A 75 -25.06 10.84 19.26
N ASN A 76 -26.23 10.25 19.45
CA ASN A 76 -27.47 10.98 19.74
C ASN A 76 -27.77 11.06 21.25
N VAL A 77 -27.17 10.17 22.05
CA VAL A 77 -27.29 10.16 23.51
C VAL A 77 -26.04 10.83 24.10
N PRO A 78 -26.19 11.94 24.86
CA PRO A 78 -25.08 12.56 25.56
C PRO A 78 -24.72 11.76 26.82
N VAL A 79 -23.44 11.82 27.20
CA VAL A 79 -22.94 11.26 28.46
C VAL A 79 -22.57 12.44 29.37
N ARG A 80 -22.66 12.24 30.69
CA ARG A 80 -22.18 13.26 31.63
C ARG A 80 -20.68 13.49 31.44
N TYR A 81 -20.26 14.74 31.62
CA TYR A 81 -18.86 15.11 31.52
C TYR A 81 -18.05 14.38 32.60
N ASN A 82 -16.97 13.74 32.17
CA ASN A 82 -15.93 13.20 33.05
C ASN A 82 -14.57 13.57 32.45
N ARG A 83 -13.69 14.17 33.27
CA ARG A 83 -12.38 14.66 32.84
C ARG A 83 -11.49 13.53 32.32
N ASP A 84 -11.45 12.40 33.02
CA ASP A 84 -10.60 11.26 32.68
C ASP A 84 -11.05 10.63 31.36
N LEU A 85 -12.37 10.52 31.17
CA LEU A 85 -12.95 10.06 29.92
C LEU A 85 -12.57 10.99 28.74
N VAL A 86 -12.59 12.30 28.93
CA VAL A 86 -12.21 13.25 27.88
C VAL A 86 -10.72 13.14 27.55
N GLN A 87 -9.85 13.04 28.55
CA GLN A 87 -8.40 12.91 28.34
C GLN A 87 -8.05 11.62 27.59
N THR A 88 -8.58 10.48 28.02
CA THR A 88 -8.40 9.19 27.33
C THR A 88 -8.95 9.22 25.91
N THR A 89 -10.06 9.91 25.67
CA THR A 89 -10.64 10.06 24.32
C THR A 89 -9.72 10.87 23.40
N ILE A 90 -9.10 11.95 23.87
CA ILE A 90 -8.17 12.76 23.06
C ILE A 90 -6.95 11.95 22.65
N GLN A 91 -6.37 11.18 23.59
CA GLN A 91 -5.24 10.28 23.31
C GLN A 91 -5.64 9.15 22.34
N ALA A 92 -6.83 8.57 22.50
CA ALA A 92 -7.34 7.56 21.59
C ALA A 92 -7.57 8.13 20.18
N MET A 93 -8.03 9.38 20.05
CA MET A 93 -8.25 10.02 18.75
C MET A 93 -6.96 10.20 17.94
N SER A 94 -5.88 10.65 18.57
CA SER A 94 -4.57 10.77 17.89
C SER A 94 -4.08 9.39 17.45
N ARG A 95 -4.14 8.41 18.34
CA ARG A 95 -3.72 7.03 18.04
C ARG A 95 -4.51 6.40 16.89
N VAL A 96 -5.83 6.57 16.88
CA VAL A 96 -6.70 6.09 15.78
C VAL A 96 -6.35 6.77 14.46
N SER A 97 -6.00 8.07 14.48
CA SER A 97 -5.61 8.79 13.26
C SER A 97 -4.32 8.24 12.63
N GLU A 98 -3.32 7.87 13.44
CA GLU A 98 -2.08 7.25 12.98
C GLU A 98 -2.31 5.87 12.36
N ILE A 99 -3.10 5.04 13.05
CA ILE A 99 -3.44 3.69 12.57
C ILE A 99 -4.15 3.79 11.23
N ARG A 100 -5.11 4.72 11.11
CA ARG A 100 -5.83 4.97 9.87
C ARG A 100 -4.90 5.42 8.75
N ALA A 101 -4.00 6.38 9.00
CA ALA A 101 -3.04 6.84 7.99
C ALA A 101 -2.12 5.72 7.51
N ARG A 102 -1.66 4.86 8.43
CA ARG A 102 -0.85 3.67 8.11
C ARG A 102 -1.61 2.67 7.24
N ARG A 103 -2.87 2.38 7.59
CA ARG A 103 -3.75 1.47 6.83
C ARG A 103 -4.08 2.02 5.44
N GLU A 104 -4.43 3.29 5.32
CA GLU A 104 -4.69 3.96 4.04
C GLU A 104 -3.46 3.93 3.13
N ARG A 105 -2.25 4.13 3.68
CA ARG A 105 -0.99 4.01 2.94
C ARG A 105 -0.74 2.59 2.45
N ALA A 106 -1.00 1.58 3.28
CA ALA A 106 -0.86 0.18 2.88
C ALA A 106 -1.83 -0.18 1.74
N PHE A 107 -3.09 0.27 1.83
CA PHE A 107 -4.09 0.09 0.78
C PHE A 107 -3.67 0.76 -0.54
N TYR A 108 -3.12 1.97 -0.47
CA TYR A 108 -2.57 2.65 -1.63
C TYR A 108 -1.42 1.87 -2.28
N LYS A 109 -0.46 1.39 -1.48
CA LYS A 109 0.67 0.58 -1.97
C LYS A 109 0.19 -0.70 -2.64
N ALA A 110 -0.75 -1.41 -2.04
CA ALA A 110 -1.32 -2.63 -2.62
C ALA A 110 -2.00 -2.36 -3.97
N ARG A 111 -2.74 -1.25 -4.08
CA ARG A 111 -3.38 -0.84 -5.34
C ARG A 111 -2.39 -0.44 -6.43
N MET A 112 -1.28 0.20 -6.07
CA MET A 112 -0.27 0.65 -7.03
C MET A 112 0.80 -0.41 -7.36
N ARG A 113 0.71 -1.59 -6.76
CA ARG A 113 1.62 -2.71 -7.04
C ARG A 113 1.46 -3.15 -8.49
N GLY A 114 2.58 -3.32 -9.20
CA GLY A 114 2.62 -3.74 -10.62
C GLY A 114 2.73 -2.59 -11.63
N ASN A 115 2.40 -1.35 -11.24
CA ASN A 115 2.52 -0.21 -12.17
C ASN A 115 3.97 0.01 -12.65
N LYS A 116 4.98 -0.21 -11.78
CA LYS A 116 6.39 -0.08 -12.14
C LYS A 116 6.86 -1.13 -13.17
N GLN A 117 6.23 -2.30 -13.20
CA GLN A 117 6.53 -3.33 -14.19
C GLN A 117 5.90 -2.95 -15.54
N ARG A 118 4.63 -2.56 -15.54
CA ARG A 118 3.94 -2.06 -16.74
C ARG A 118 4.64 -0.85 -17.36
N GLN A 119 5.07 0.11 -16.54
CA GLN A 119 5.85 1.24 -17.02
C GLN A 119 7.15 0.79 -17.69
N ARG A 120 7.89 -0.16 -17.09
CA ARG A 120 9.11 -0.70 -17.71
C ARG A 120 8.83 -1.41 -19.04
N GLU A 121 7.71 -2.10 -19.15
CA GLU A 121 7.29 -2.75 -20.41
C GLU A 121 6.91 -1.72 -21.47
N GLU A 122 6.15 -0.69 -21.09
CA GLU A 122 5.80 0.44 -21.96
C GLU A 122 7.05 1.22 -22.40
N ASP A 123 8.00 1.48 -21.50
CA ASP A 123 9.26 2.16 -21.79
C ASP A 123 10.11 1.34 -22.77
N ARG A 124 10.20 0.02 -22.59
CA ARG A 124 10.90 -0.88 -23.52
C ARG A 124 10.28 -0.81 -24.92
N LYS A 125 8.96 -0.93 -25.00
CA LYS A 125 8.21 -0.85 -26.26
C LYS A 125 8.39 0.51 -26.92
N LEU A 126 8.38 1.60 -26.15
CA LEU A 126 8.59 2.95 -26.66
C LEU A 126 9.98 3.13 -27.27
N VAL A 127 11.02 2.57 -26.66
CA VAL A 127 12.39 2.58 -27.20
C VAL A 127 12.50 1.76 -28.48
N GLU A 128 11.88 0.58 -28.52
CA GLU A 128 11.83 -0.28 -29.71
C GLU A 128 11.13 0.41 -30.90
N GLU A 129 9.97 1.03 -30.68
CA GLU A 129 9.22 1.73 -31.74
C GLU A 129 9.94 3.02 -32.20
N ASN A 130 10.60 3.72 -31.27
CA ASN A 130 11.20 5.03 -31.52
C ASN A 130 12.73 5.01 -31.56
N GLN A 131 13.32 3.93 -32.05
CA GLN A 131 14.77 3.77 -32.12
C GLN A 131 15.45 4.88 -32.95
N HIS A 132 14.75 5.43 -33.94
CA HIS A 132 15.22 6.54 -34.77
C HIS A 132 15.38 7.88 -34.01
N LEU A 133 14.80 8.05 -32.83
CA LEU A 133 15.01 9.26 -32.02
C LEU A 133 16.30 9.21 -31.20
N LEU A 134 16.90 8.02 -31.05
CA LEU A 134 18.18 7.87 -30.37
C LEU A 134 19.32 8.42 -31.25
N PRO A 135 20.41 8.93 -30.63
CA PRO A 135 21.61 9.30 -31.35
C PRO A 135 22.15 8.09 -32.15
N PRO A 136 22.66 8.28 -33.38
CA PRO A 136 23.07 7.17 -34.24
C PRO A 136 24.04 6.15 -33.61
N SER A 137 24.88 6.58 -32.66
CA SER A 137 25.79 5.70 -31.90
C SER A 137 25.07 4.70 -30.97
N GLU A 138 23.86 5.01 -30.53
CA GLU A 138 23.09 4.21 -29.57
C GLU A 138 21.95 3.44 -30.24
N ARG A 139 21.71 3.65 -31.55
CA ARG A 139 20.65 2.98 -32.28
C ARG A 139 20.90 1.49 -32.42
N TRP A 140 22.12 1.08 -32.75
CA TRP A 140 22.49 -0.32 -33.01
C TRP A 140 23.41 -0.92 -31.95
N ALA A 141 23.73 -0.18 -30.89
CA ALA A 141 24.63 -0.65 -29.83
C ALA A 141 24.19 -2.00 -29.22
N LYS A 142 22.88 -2.28 -29.20
CA LYS A 142 22.34 -3.56 -28.72
C LYS A 142 22.58 -4.71 -29.70
N GLU A 143 22.44 -4.45 -31.00
CA GLU A 143 22.73 -5.44 -32.06
C GLU A 143 24.25 -5.71 -32.15
N GLU A 144 25.08 -4.67 -31.99
CA GLU A 144 26.54 -4.82 -31.93
C GLU A 144 26.98 -5.65 -30.72
N LEU A 145 26.40 -5.43 -29.54
CA LEU A 145 26.69 -6.23 -28.35
C LEU A 145 26.18 -7.67 -28.47
N GLU A 146 25.00 -7.92 -29.03
CA GLU A 146 24.51 -9.29 -29.29
C GLU A 146 25.39 -10.01 -30.32
N GLN A 147 25.87 -9.32 -31.35
CA GLN A 147 26.83 -9.88 -32.32
C GLN A 147 28.16 -10.23 -31.65
N GLN A 148 28.67 -9.36 -30.78
CA GLN A 148 29.89 -9.62 -30.01
C GLN A 148 29.70 -10.79 -29.03
N GLU A 149 28.57 -10.89 -28.33
CA GLU A 149 28.28 -12.03 -27.43
C GLU A 149 28.12 -13.36 -28.18
N MET A 150 27.56 -13.33 -29.40
CA MET A 150 27.45 -14.50 -30.28
C MET A 150 28.80 -14.92 -30.89
N GLU A 151 29.72 -13.97 -31.10
CA GLU A 151 31.10 -14.23 -31.55
C GLU A 151 31.99 -14.83 -30.46
N VAL A 152 31.65 -14.64 -29.17
CA VAL A 152 32.35 -15.33 -28.08
C VAL A 152 31.94 -16.81 -28.07
N ASP A 153 32.74 -17.66 -28.73
CA ASP A 153 32.63 -19.13 -28.82
C ASP A 153 31.91 -19.79 -27.62
N ALA A 154 30.68 -20.26 -27.84
CA ALA A 154 29.89 -20.99 -26.85
C ALA A 154 30.61 -22.23 -26.28
N GLN A 155 31.59 -22.79 -27.01
CA GLN A 155 32.44 -23.89 -26.57
C GLN A 155 33.46 -23.45 -25.49
N LYS A 156 34.15 -22.31 -25.67
CA LYS A 156 35.10 -21.78 -24.68
C LYS A 156 34.42 -21.36 -23.38
N VAL A 157 33.18 -20.85 -23.48
CA VAL A 157 32.39 -20.49 -22.30
C VAL A 157 31.93 -21.74 -21.55
N LYS A 158 31.49 -22.79 -22.25
CA LYS A 158 31.14 -24.08 -21.63
C LYS A 158 32.34 -24.74 -20.93
N GLU A 159 33.52 -24.71 -21.54
CA GLU A 159 34.75 -25.24 -20.93
C GLU A 159 35.15 -24.46 -19.66
N LYS A 160 35.11 -23.13 -19.69
CA LYS A 160 35.38 -22.30 -18.50
C LYS A 160 34.36 -22.51 -17.39
N VAL A 161 33.08 -22.66 -17.72
CA VAL A 161 32.02 -22.92 -16.73
C VAL A 161 32.15 -24.33 -16.13
N ALA A 162 32.51 -25.33 -16.94
CA ALA A 162 32.79 -26.69 -16.45
C ALA A 162 34.01 -26.74 -15.53
N ALA A 163 35.09 -26.02 -15.85
CA ALA A 163 36.27 -25.90 -15.00
C ALA A 163 35.94 -25.25 -13.65
N ARG A 164 35.22 -24.12 -13.67
CA ARG A 164 34.83 -23.39 -12.45
C ARG A 164 33.84 -24.16 -11.57
N ARG A 165 32.95 -24.96 -12.17
CA ARG A 165 32.05 -25.84 -11.42
C ARG A 165 32.82 -26.96 -10.70
N LYS A 166 33.85 -27.50 -11.35
CA LYS A 166 34.71 -28.54 -10.78
C LYS A 166 35.59 -28.00 -9.64
N GLU A 167 36.04 -26.75 -9.73
CA GLU A 167 36.73 -26.04 -8.64
C GLU A 167 35.81 -25.83 -7.44
N LEU A 168 34.57 -25.37 -7.65
CA LEU A 168 33.60 -25.18 -6.57
C LEU A 168 33.18 -26.51 -5.91
N GLU A 169 33.02 -27.59 -6.68
CA GLU A 169 32.75 -28.93 -6.14
C GLU A 169 33.94 -29.46 -5.31
N ALA A 170 35.18 -29.10 -5.67
CA ALA A 170 36.36 -29.42 -4.86
C ALA A 170 36.41 -28.58 -3.57
N GLU A 171 36.14 -27.26 -3.66
CA GLU A 171 36.07 -26.38 -2.49
C GLU A 171 34.94 -26.76 -1.52
N GLU A 172 33.76 -27.17 -2.03
CA GLU A 172 32.67 -27.70 -1.19
C GLU A 172 33.07 -29.02 -0.51
N SER A 173 33.79 -29.90 -1.20
CA SER A 173 34.26 -31.17 -0.62
C SER A 173 35.33 -30.97 0.47
N ASP A 174 36.20 -29.99 0.28
CA ASP A 174 37.21 -29.61 1.28
C ASP A 174 36.54 -28.99 2.51
N LEU A 175 35.53 -28.11 2.32
CA LEU A 175 34.76 -27.52 3.41
C LEU A 175 33.90 -28.54 4.18
N GLU A 176 33.32 -29.54 3.50
CA GLU A 176 32.60 -30.64 4.18
C GLU A 176 33.54 -31.51 5.04
N SER A 177 34.80 -31.69 4.62
CA SER A 177 35.80 -32.42 5.41
C SER A 177 36.21 -31.65 6.68
N GLU A 178 36.31 -30.31 6.62
CA GLU A 178 36.61 -29.44 7.77
C GLU A 178 35.42 -29.31 8.75
N LEU A 179 34.18 -29.31 8.24
CA LEU A 179 32.97 -29.25 9.07
C LEU A 179 32.66 -30.57 9.80
N GLY A 180 33.10 -31.71 9.26
CA GLY A 180 32.97 -33.03 9.88
C GLY A 180 33.79 -33.22 11.16
N GLU A 181 34.93 -32.52 11.27
CA GLU A 181 35.79 -32.55 12.46
C GLU A 181 35.34 -31.58 13.57
N THR A 182 34.51 -30.57 13.25
CA THR A 182 34.26 -29.42 14.15
C THR A 182 32.87 -29.35 14.80
N LEU A 183 31.92 -30.23 14.48
CA LEU A 183 30.56 -30.16 15.06
C LEU A 183 30.35 -31.07 16.29
N PRO A 184 30.00 -30.52 17.48
CA PRO A 184 29.55 -31.33 18.61
C PRO A 184 28.12 -31.87 18.39
N LYS A 185 27.90 -33.16 18.66
CA LYS A 185 26.59 -33.85 18.53
C LYS A 185 25.52 -33.18 19.40
N THR A 186 24.56 -32.47 18.80
CA THR A 186 23.47 -31.80 19.55
C THR A 186 22.20 -32.65 19.65
N LYS A 187 21.60 -32.66 20.84
CA LYS A 187 20.37 -33.40 21.19
C LYS A 187 19.12 -32.76 20.58
N SER A 188 18.21 -33.59 20.06
CA SER A 188 16.95 -33.20 19.42
C SER A 188 16.00 -32.40 20.33
N LYS A 189 15.52 -31.22 19.90
CA LYS A 189 14.42 -30.51 20.57
C LYS A 189 13.05 -31.04 20.12
N ARG A 190 12.22 -31.45 21.09
CA ARG A 190 10.83 -31.91 20.94
C ARG A 190 9.91 -30.73 20.59
N LYS A 191 9.06 -30.86 19.56
CA LYS A 191 8.03 -29.85 19.22
C LYS A 191 6.86 -29.92 20.21
N LEU A 192 6.46 -28.79 20.79
CA LEU A 192 5.24 -28.62 21.58
C LEU A 192 4.04 -28.37 20.66
N LYS A 193 2.87 -28.93 21.02
CA LYS A 193 1.61 -28.89 20.27
C LYS A 193 0.65 -27.91 20.97
N MET A 194 0.10 -26.93 20.26
CA MET A 194 -0.92 -26.02 20.81
C MET A 194 -2.25 -26.76 21.04
N LYS A 195 -2.88 -26.52 22.19
CA LYS A 195 -4.21 -27.03 22.56
C LYS A 195 -5.26 -25.95 22.25
N VAL A 196 -6.28 -26.29 21.47
CA VAL A 196 -7.44 -25.41 21.21
C VAL A 196 -8.42 -25.52 22.37
N GLY A 197 -8.76 -24.39 22.98
CA GLY A 197 -9.84 -24.25 23.97
C GLY A 197 -9.37 -24.32 25.42
N GLY A 198 -9.18 -23.15 26.03
CA GLY A 198 -9.07 -23.00 27.48
C GLY A 198 -8.29 -21.76 27.91
N GLY A 199 -9.01 -20.71 28.33
CA GLY A 199 -8.56 -19.71 29.31
C GLY A 199 -7.44 -18.74 28.90
N VAL A 200 -7.58 -17.49 29.32
CA VAL A 200 -6.52 -16.47 29.26
C VAL A 200 -5.53 -16.77 30.38
N GLU A 201 -4.31 -17.20 30.06
CA GLU A 201 -3.20 -17.18 31.00
C GLU A 201 -2.65 -15.76 31.14
N ALA A 202 -2.35 -15.37 32.38
CA ALA A 202 -1.76 -14.09 32.73
C ALA A 202 -0.39 -13.96 32.05
N MET A 203 -0.15 -12.79 31.45
CA MET A 203 1.19 -12.41 30.98
C MET A 203 2.04 -12.09 32.19
N ASP A 204 3.04 -12.93 32.48
CA ASP A 204 4.18 -12.52 33.30
C ASP A 204 4.97 -11.44 32.56
N VAL A 205 5.18 -10.33 33.25
CA VAL A 205 6.02 -9.21 32.82
C VAL A 205 7.42 -9.54 33.33
N ASP A 206 8.37 -9.77 32.41
CA ASP A 206 9.77 -9.96 32.77
C ASP A 206 10.38 -8.66 33.33
N GLU A 207 11.16 -8.78 34.41
CA GLU A 207 12.09 -7.75 34.93
C GLU A 207 13.26 -7.47 33.96
#